data_AF-Q3YJN6-F1
#
_entry.id   AF-Q3YJN6-F1
#
_cell.length_a   1.000
_cell.length_b   1.000
_cell.length_c   1.000
_cell.angle_alpha   90.00
_cell.angle_beta   90.00
_cell.angle_gamma   90.00
#
_symmetry.space_group_name_H-M   'P 1'
#
loop_
_entity.id
_entity.type
_entity.pdbx_description
1 polymer ?
#
loop_
_entity_poly.entity_id
_entity_poly.type
_entity_poly.pdbx_seq_one_letter_code
_entity_poly.pdbx_strand_id
1 'polypeptide(L)'
;LDGSSTEIRLQVGANYGTNVAGTTNNNNEIKVALVNTSSIMSKAGITSSTIASLNVDGASGTDAAKQMVSSLDIALKELNTSRAKLGAQQNRLESTQNNLNNTIENVTAAESRIRDTDVASEMVNLSKMNILVQASQS
;
A
#
# COMPACT_ATOMS: atom_id res chain seq x y z
N LEU A 1 -9.78 -15.74 1.50
CA LEU A 1 -8.30 -15.71 1.54
C LEU A 1 -7.87 -16.96 2.29
N ASP A 2 -7.10 -17.83 1.65
CA ASP A 2 -6.76 -19.20 2.08
C ASP A 2 -5.66 -19.30 3.17
N GLY A 3 -5.25 -18.17 3.76
CA GLY A 3 -4.19 -18.12 4.76
C GLY A 3 -2.78 -18.40 4.24
N SER A 4 -2.61 -18.68 2.94
CA SER A 4 -1.31 -18.90 2.28
C SER A 4 -0.64 -17.59 1.90
N SER A 5 -1.43 -16.55 1.59
CA SER A 5 -0.88 -15.23 1.29
C SER A 5 -0.36 -14.53 2.54
N THR A 6 0.95 -14.29 2.59
CA THR A 6 1.64 -13.60 3.68
C THR A 6 1.63 -12.08 3.52
N GLU A 7 1.21 -11.55 2.36
CA GLU A 7 1.26 -10.12 2.03
C GLU A 7 0.10 -9.69 1.13
N ILE A 8 -0.50 -8.52 1.40
CA ILE A 8 -1.32 -7.77 0.46
C ILE A 8 -0.41 -6.80 -0.30
N ARG A 9 -0.54 -6.74 -1.62
CA ARG A 9 0.24 -5.85 -2.48
C ARG A 9 -0.72 -4.84 -3.09
N LEU A 10 -0.45 -3.54 -2.90
CA LEU A 10 -1.20 -2.44 -3.49
C LEU A 10 -0.32 -1.77 -4.54
N GLN A 11 -0.79 -1.75 -5.78
CA GLN A 11 -0.12 -1.07 -6.88
C GLN A 11 -0.39 0.42 -6.78
N VAL A 12 0.67 1.23 -6.75
CA VAL A 12 0.57 2.70 -6.63
C VAL A 12 1.24 3.46 -7.79
N GLY A 13 1.52 2.77 -8.89
CA GLY A 13 2.07 3.38 -10.11
C GLY A 13 2.02 2.44 -11.32
N ALA A 14 2.36 2.98 -12.49
CA ALA A 14 2.48 2.20 -13.73
C ALA A 14 3.66 1.20 -13.64
N ASN A 15 3.60 0.13 -14.43
CA ASN A 15 4.57 -0.99 -14.52
C ASN A 15 4.59 -1.96 -13.32
N TYR A 16 3.44 -2.51 -12.95
CA TYR A 16 3.39 -3.74 -12.14
C TYR A 16 3.76 -4.95 -12.99
N GLY A 17 4.82 -5.66 -12.61
CA GLY A 17 5.27 -6.89 -13.26
C GLY A 17 6.74 -6.90 -13.70
N THR A 18 7.17 -8.01 -14.30
CA THR A 18 8.45 -8.12 -14.99
C THR A 18 8.52 -7.09 -16.11
N ASN A 19 9.46 -6.14 -16.02
CA ASN A 19 9.79 -5.31 -17.19
C ASN A 19 10.26 -6.21 -18.34
N VAL A 20 10.23 -5.67 -19.57
CA VAL A 20 10.63 -6.31 -20.85
C VAL A 20 12.03 -6.99 -20.82
N ALA A 21 12.81 -6.82 -19.75
CA ALA A 21 14.11 -7.45 -19.49
C ALA A 21 14.15 -8.46 -18.30
N GLY A 22 13.00 -8.93 -17.80
CA GLY A 22 12.95 -9.92 -16.69
C GLY A 22 13.20 -9.36 -15.28
N THR A 23 13.49 -8.06 -15.15
CA THR A 23 13.64 -7.38 -13.85
C THR A 23 12.27 -7.05 -13.26
N THR A 24 11.91 -7.70 -12.15
CA THR A 24 10.77 -7.33 -11.30
C THR A 24 11.04 -5.98 -10.65
N ASN A 25 10.28 -4.94 -11.03
CA ASN A 25 10.34 -3.65 -10.34
C ASN A 25 9.27 -3.62 -9.24
N ASN A 26 9.73 -3.72 -8.01
CA ASN A 26 8.95 -3.75 -6.78
C ASN A 26 8.89 -2.38 -6.07
N ASN A 27 9.37 -1.32 -6.71
CA ASN A 27 9.41 0.03 -6.11
C ASN A 27 8.05 0.74 -6.14
N ASN A 28 7.15 0.34 -7.05
CA ASN A 28 5.81 0.92 -7.21
C ASN A 28 4.70 0.12 -6.50
N GLU A 29 5.08 -0.68 -5.51
CA GLU A 29 4.14 -1.43 -4.68
C GLU A 29 4.26 -1.05 -3.20
N ILE A 30 3.11 -1.06 -2.54
CA ILE A 30 3.01 -1.05 -1.09
C ILE A 30 2.65 -2.46 -0.65
N LYS A 31 3.56 -3.08 0.11
CA LYS A 31 3.40 -4.43 0.63
C LYS A 31 2.96 -4.35 2.08
N VAL A 32 1.77 -4.86 2.36
CA VAL A 32 1.19 -4.95 3.70
C VAL A 32 1.31 -6.40 4.16
N ALA A 33 2.22 -6.67 5.08
CA ALA A 33 2.36 -8.01 5.65
C ALA A 33 1.09 -8.39 6.43
N LEU A 34 0.55 -9.58 6.17
CA LEU A 34 -0.55 -10.13 6.95
C LEU A 34 0.02 -10.80 8.20
N VAL A 35 -0.44 -10.35 9.36
CA VAL A 35 -0.01 -10.90 10.65
C VAL A 35 -0.79 -12.16 10.93
N ASN A 36 -0.10 -13.30 10.98
CA ASN A 36 -0.66 -14.56 11.46
C ASN A 36 -0.27 -14.75 12.93
N THR A 37 -1.25 -14.71 13.83
CA THR A 37 -1.00 -14.84 15.27
C THR A 37 -0.50 -16.24 15.65
N SER A 38 -0.92 -17.28 14.92
CA SER A 38 -0.45 -18.65 15.14
C SER A 38 1.03 -18.81 14.79
N SER A 39 1.52 -18.17 13.72
CA SER A 39 2.94 -18.21 13.38
C SER A 39 3.81 -17.44 14.37
N ILE A 40 3.31 -16.31 14.91
CA ILE A 40 3.98 -15.58 16.00
C ILE A 40 4.08 -16.44 17.25
N MET A 41 2.98 -17.07 17.67
CA MET A 41 2.98 -17.96 18.84
C MET A 41 3.91 -19.16 18.66
N SER A 42 3.89 -19.78 17.47
CA SER A 42 4.80 -20.89 17.15
C SER A 42 6.27 -20.46 17.16
N LYS A 43 6.61 -19.30 16.60
CA LYS A 43 7.98 -18.75 16.61
C LYS A 43 8.45 -18.40 18.02
N ALA A 44 7.52 -17.97 18.88
CA ALA A 44 7.76 -17.71 20.28
C ALA A 44 7.85 -18.98 21.15
N GLY A 45 7.65 -20.18 20.59
CA GLY A 45 7.70 -21.43 21.35
C GLY A 45 6.45 -21.69 22.20
N ILE A 46 5.38 -20.93 21.99
CA ILE A 46 4.08 -21.14 22.63
C ILE A 46 3.36 -22.24 21.86
N THR A 47 3.39 -23.45 22.42
CA THR A 47 2.72 -24.63 21.89
C THR A 47 1.74 -25.17 22.92
N SER A 48 0.89 -26.09 22.50
CA SER A 48 -0.07 -26.78 23.38
C SER A 48 0.64 -27.45 24.57
N SER A 49 1.87 -27.95 24.38
CA SER A 49 2.66 -28.58 25.44
C SER A 49 3.20 -27.57 26.44
N THR A 50 3.66 -26.39 25.99
CA THR A 50 4.10 -25.33 26.91
C THR A 50 2.93 -24.81 27.74
N ILE A 51 1.74 -24.69 27.15
CA ILE A 51 0.52 -24.33 27.89
C ILE A 51 0.13 -25.42 28.90
N ALA A 52 0.17 -26.70 28.50
CA ALA A 52 -0.14 -27.81 29.40
C ALA A 52 0.83 -27.91 30.59
N SER A 53 2.11 -27.57 30.39
CA SER A 53 3.12 -27.59 31.45
C SER A 53 2.89 -26.54 32.56
N LEU A 54 2.05 -25.52 32.31
CA LEU A 54 1.65 -24.54 33.33
C LEU A 54 0.74 -25.13 34.41
N ASN A 55 0.04 -26.23 34.12
CA ASN A 55 -0.91 -26.85 35.04
C ASN A 55 -0.24 -27.89 35.97
N VAL A 56 1.09 -27.97 35.96
CA VAL A 56 1.85 -28.89 36.80
C VAL A 56 2.17 -28.22 38.13
N ASP A 57 1.91 -28.88 39.25
CA ASP A 57 2.21 -28.31 40.57
C ASP A 57 3.72 -28.28 40.87
N GLY A 58 4.12 -27.34 41.75
CA GLY A 58 5.48 -27.25 42.28
C GLY A 58 6.47 -26.51 41.37
N ALA A 59 7.76 -26.85 41.52
CA ALA A 59 8.86 -26.17 40.83
C ALA A 59 8.72 -26.24 39.30
N SER A 60 8.25 -27.38 38.77
CA SER A 60 8.07 -27.59 37.33
C SER A 60 7.06 -26.62 36.70
N GLY A 61 5.90 -26.38 37.33
CA GLY A 61 4.94 -25.39 36.84
C GLY A 61 5.44 -23.96 36.98
N THR A 62 6.19 -23.68 38.05
CA THR A 62 6.79 -22.35 38.27
C THR A 62 7.82 -22.03 37.18
N ASP A 63 8.64 -23.00 36.79
CA ASP A 63 9.62 -22.82 35.71
C ASP A 63 8.97 -22.77 34.32
N ALA A 64 7.90 -23.54 34.10
CA ALA A 64 7.06 -23.41 32.91
C ALA A 64 6.44 -22.01 32.78
N ALA A 65 5.98 -21.43 33.89
CA ALA A 65 5.43 -20.07 33.92
C ALA A 65 6.49 -19.02 33.55
N LYS A 66 7.71 -19.13 34.08
CA LYS A 66 8.83 -18.23 33.71
C LYS A 66 9.16 -18.34 32.21
N GLN A 67 9.20 -19.55 31.66
CA GLN A 67 9.43 -19.77 30.24
C GLN A 67 8.29 -19.20 29.38
N MET A 68 7.04 -19.34 29.83
CA MET A 68 5.88 -18.78 29.14
C MET A 68 5.92 -17.24 29.11
N VAL A 69 6.31 -16.59 30.20
CA VAL A 69 6.50 -15.12 30.22
C VAL A 69 7.55 -14.69 29.20
N SER A 70 8.69 -15.37 29.16
CA SER A 70 9.74 -15.07 28.16
C SER A 70 9.25 -15.31 26.72
N SER A 71 8.46 -16.36 26.51
CA SER A 71 7.85 -16.66 25.21
C SER A 71 6.85 -15.57 24.79
N LEU A 72 6.02 -15.10 25.73
CA LEU A 72 5.09 -14.00 25.48
C LEU A 72 5.82 -12.69 25.14
N ASP A 73 6.94 -12.38 25.79
CA ASP A 73 7.76 -11.21 25.45
C ASP A 73 8.28 -11.27 24.00
N ILE A 74 8.71 -12.45 23.54
CA ILE A 74 9.13 -12.68 22.16
C ILE A 74 7.94 -12.47 21.22
N ALA A 75 6.79 -13.08 21.51
CA ALA A 75 5.58 -12.93 20.71
C ALA A 75 5.13 -11.47 20.60
N LEU A 76 5.16 -10.73 21.71
CA LEU A 76 4.82 -9.30 21.76
C LEU A 76 5.81 -8.45 20.97
N LYS A 77 7.10 -8.75 21.02
CA LYS A 77 8.12 -8.06 20.22
C LYS A 77 7.90 -8.26 18.72
N GLU A 78 7.55 -9.47 18.29
CA GLU A 78 7.21 -9.76 16.89
C GLU A 78 5.92 -9.05 16.45
N LEU A 79 4.91 -9.01 17.32
CA LEU A 79 3.68 -8.26 17.08
C LEU A 79 3.95 -6.76 16.94
N ASN A 80 4.73 -6.18 17.85
CA ASN A 80 5.11 -4.77 17.80
C ASN A 80 5.92 -4.44 16.55
N THR A 81 6.84 -5.31 16.15
CA THR A 81 7.57 -5.19 14.89
C THR A 81 6.63 -5.19 13.69
N SER A 82 5.63 -6.06 13.70
CA SER A 82 4.62 -6.12 12.65
C SER A 82 3.77 -4.83 12.61
N ARG A 83 3.35 -4.31 13.77
CA ARG A 83 2.62 -3.02 13.87
C ARG A 83 3.45 -1.84 13.39
N ALA A 84 4.75 -1.81 13.71
CA ALA A 84 5.67 -0.78 13.23
C ALA A 84 5.79 -0.82 11.69
N LYS A 85 5.91 -2.01 11.11
CA LYS A 85 5.88 -2.19 9.65
C LYS A 85 4.57 -1.68 9.04
N LEU A 86 3.42 -2.01 9.62
CA LEU A 86 2.12 -1.49 9.16
C LEU A 86 2.06 0.04 9.21
N GLY A 87 2.53 0.65 10.30
CA GLY A 87 2.61 2.12 10.41
C GLY A 87 3.51 2.75 9.33
N ALA A 88 4.65 2.14 9.03
CA ALA A 88 5.51 2.59 7.94
C ALA A 88 4.82 2.49 6.57
N GLN A 89 4.07 1.42 6.31
CA GLN A 89 3.29 1.31 5.07
C GLN A 89 2.12 2.30 5.01
N GLN A 90 1.48 2.61 6.14
CA GLN A 90 0.47 3.67 6.22
C GLN A 90 1.05 5.04 5.85
N ASN A 91 2.24 5.38 6.38
CA ASN A 91 2.92 6.63 6.03
C ASN A 91 3.27 6.70 4.53
N ARG A 92 3.71 5.57 3.95
CA ARG A 92 3.91 5.47 2.50
C ARG A 92 2.61 5.65 1.72
N LEU A 93 1.51 5.01 2.14
CA LEU A 93 0.19 5.15 1.51
C LEU A 93 -0.26 6.60 1.50
N GLU A 94 -0.14 7.29 2.64
CA GLU A 94 -0.51 8.70 2.77
C GLU A 94 0.37 9.60 1.89
N SER A 95 1.70 9.37 1.89
CA SER A 95 2.63 10.12 1.03
C SER A 95 2.32 9.91 -0.45
N THR A 96 2.03 8.68 -0.86
CA THR A 96 1.66 8.36 -2.24
C THR A 96 0.30 8.94 -2.61
N GLN A 97 -0.69 8.90 -1.72
CA GLN A 97 -1.98 9.54 -1.92
C GLN A 97 -1.83 11.05 -2.16
N ASN A 98 -1.04 11.73 -1.31
CA ASN A 98 -0.78 13.16 -1.45
C ASN A 98 -0.08 13.47 -2.78
N ASN A 99 0.90 12.66 -3.18
CA ASN A 99 1.57 12.82 -4.47
C ASN A 99 0.62 12.60 -5.66
N LEU A 100 -0.27 11.60 -5.59
CA LEU A 100 -1.26 11.33 -6.62
C LEU A 100 -2.27 12.47 -6.73
N ASN A 101 -2.75 13.02 -5.62
CA ASN A 101 -3.65 14.19 -5.62
C ASN A 101 -3.00 15.40 -6.30
N ASN A 102 -1.75 15.72 -5.96
CA ASN A 102 -1.01 16.80 -6.63
C ASN A 102 -0.84 16.53 -8.12
N THR A 103 -0.59 15.28 -8.50
CA THR A 103 -0.47 14.89 -9.92
C THR A 103 -1.80 15.05 -10.64
N ILE A 104 -2.91 14.63 -10.03
CA ILE A 104 -4.27 14.79 -10.58
C ILE A 104 -4.59 16.28 -10.77
N GLU A 105 -4.27 17.14 -9.79
CA GLU A 105 -4.49 18.58 -9.91
C GLU A 105 -3.69 19.19 -11.07
N ASN A 106 -2.39 18.85 -11.18
CA ASN A 106 -1.54 19.33 -12.27
C ASN A 106 -2.01 18.83 -13.65
N VAL A 107 -2.39 17.55 -13.76
CA VAL A 107 -2.89 16.97 -15.01
C VAL A 107 -4.24 17.59 -15.40
N THR A 108 -5.15 17.77 -14.44
CA THR A 108 -6.45 18.42 -14.70
C THR A 108 -6.27 19.87 -15.13
N ALA A 109 -5.34 20.61 -14.52
CA ALA A 109 -5.02 21.98 -14.93
C ALA A 109 -4.39 22.04 -16.33
N ALA A 110 -3.50 21.10 -16.66
CA ALA A 110 -2.92 20.98 -17.99
C ALA A 110 -3.99 20.62 -19.04
N GLU A 111 -4.89 19.68 -18.72
CA GLU A 111 -6.02 19.30 -19.56
C GLU A 111 -6.97 20.49 -19.79
N SER A 112 -7.27 21.26 -18.75
CA SER A 112 -8.08 22.48 -18.86
C SER A 112 -7.44 23.49 -19.82
N ARG A 113 -6.12 23.73 -19.70
CA ARG A 113 -5.40 24.63 -20.60
C ARG A 113 -5.43 24.15 -22.05
N ILE A 114 -5.23 22.85 -22.27
CA ILE A 114 -5.26 22.26 -23.62
C ILE A 114 -6.67 22.39 -24.22
N ARG A 115 -7.71 22.04 -23.47
CA ARG A 115 -9.11 22.21 -23.91
C ARG A 115 -9.43 23.67 -24.22
N ASP A 116 -9.06 24.59 -23.34
CA ASP A 116 -9.34 26.02 -23.55
C ASP A 116 -8.60 26.56 -24.78
N THR A 117 -7.36 26.12 -25.05
CA THR A 117 -6.63 26.52 -26.26
C THR A 117 -7.23 25.93 -27.53
N ASP A 118 -7.67 24.67 -27.51
CA ASP A 118 -8.31 24.03 -28.66
C ASP A 118 -9.66 24.68 -28.96
N VAL A 119 -10.46 24.97 -27.93
CA VAL A 119 -11.73 25.70 -28.05
C VAL A 119 -11.49 27.13 -28.57
N ALA A 120 -10.48 27.84 -28.06
CA ALA A 120 -10.14 29.17 -28.54
C ALA A 120 -9.71 29.16 -30.01
N SER A 121 -8.90 28.19 -30.44
CA SER A 121 -8.50 28.04 -31.85
C SER A 121 -9.69 27.76 -32.76
N GLU A 122 -10.61 26.88 -32.34
CA GLU A 122 -11.83 26.59 -33.10
C GLU A 122 -12.77 27.81 -33.18
N MET A 123 -12.89 28.58 -32.09
CA MET A 123 -13.67 29.83 -32.07
C MET A 123 -13.06 30.91 -32.98
N VAL A 124 -11.72 31.00 -33.06
CA VAL A 124 -11.04 31.90 -34.00
C VAL A 124 -11.26 31.47 -35.45
N ASN A 125 -11.20 30.17 -35.74
CA ASN A 125 -11.51 29.64 -37.07
C ASN A 125 -12.97 29.89 -37.45
N LEU A 126 -13.90 29.63 -36.55
CA LEU A 126 -15.33 29.91 -36.74
C LEU A 126 -15.58 31.40 -36.98
N SER A 127 -14.95 32.28 -36.20
CA SER A 127 -15.03 33.74 -36.39
C SER A 127 -14.46 34.16 -37.74
N LYS A 128 -13.29 33.63 -38.13
CA LYS A 128 -12.68 33.88 -39.44
C LYS A 128 -13.57 33.42 -40.59
N MET A 129 -14.18 32.24 -40.50
CA MET A 129 -15.12 31.74 -41.51
C MET A 129 -16.36 32.62 -41.62
N ASN A 130 -16.93 33.07 -40.51
CA ASN A 130 -18.08 33.98 -40.51
C ASN A 130 -17.74 35.34 -41.17
N ILE A 131 -16.56 35.90 -40.89
CA ILE A 131 -16.09 37.13 -41.56
C ILE A 131 -15.93 36.91 -43.06
N LEU A 132 -15.37 35.77 -43.48
CA LEU A 132 -15.16 35.45 -44.89
C LEU A 132 -16.50 35.30 -45.64
N VAL A 133 -17.49 34.67 -45.02
CA VAL A 133 -18.85 34.52 -45.57
C VAL A 133 -19.57 35.87 -45.66
N GLN A 134 -19.37 36.79 -44.71
CA GLN A 134 -19.92 38.15 -44.78
C GLN A 134 -19.21 39.00 -45.83
N ALA A 135 -17.89 38.89 -45.95
CA ALA A 135 -17.10 39.60 -46.97
C ALA A 135 -17.38 39.11 -48.40
N SER A 136 -17.67 37.82 -48.59
CA SER A 136 -18.11 37.26 -49.89
C SER A 136 -19.55 37.60 -50.26
N GLN A 137 -20.38 38.03 -49.31
CA GLN A 137 -21.77 38.45 -49.55
C GLN A 137 -21.95 39.98 -49.64
N SER A 138 -20.89 40.75 -49.40
CA SER A 138 -20.85 42.21 -49.58
C SER A 138 -20.34 42.56 -50.97
#